data_AF-A0A0S9Q840-F1
#
_entry.id   AF-A0A0S9Q840-F1
#
_cell.length_a   1.000
_cell.length_b   1.000
_cell.length_c   1.000
_cell.angle_alpha   90.00
_cell.angle_beta   90.00
_cell.angle_gamma   90.00
#
_symmetry.space_group_name_H-M   'P 1'
#
loop_
_entity.id
_entity.type
_entity.pdbx_description
1 polymer ?
#
loop_
_entity_poly.entity_id
_entity_poly.type
_entity_poly.pdbx_seq_one_letter_code
_entity_poly.pdbx_strand_id
1 'polypeptide(L)' 'MRRSGLYAVSVRRLLAVGFFLALTVLALLLLAGHGPWAGESFWAFDESHGLNTGDVPVLAIWGMGVVGCVLLWTHDS' A
#
# COMPACT_ATOMS: atom_id res chain seq x y z
N MET A 1 -29.56 13.17 27.21
CA MET A 1 -29.55 11.88 26.48
C MET A 1 -28.55 11.98 25.34
N ARG A 2 -27.35 11.40 25.48
CA ARG A 2 -26.27 11.40 24.48
C ARG A 2 -25.90 9.95 24.18
N ARG A 3 -26.67 9.31 23.29
CA ARG A 3 -26.41 7.97 22.76
C ARG A 3 -26.63 8.00 21.26
N SER A 4 -25.61 8.41 20.51
CA SER A 4 -25.48 8.17 19.08
C SER A 4 -24.09 8.65 18.64
N GLY A 5 -23.17 7.73 18.41
CA GLY A 5 -21.85 8.11 17.91
C GLY A 5 -20.80 7.02 17.85
N LEU A 6 -21.14 5.77 18.21
CA LEU A 6 -20.17 4.69 18.27
C LEU A 6 -19.79 4.07 16.90
N TYR A 7 -20.38 4.46 15.76
CA TYR A 7 -20.11 3.77 14.48
C TYR A 7 -20.18 4.63 13.19
N ALA A 8 -20.12 5.96 13.26
CA ALA A 8 -20.10 6.76 12.03
C ALA A 8 -18.66 6.87 11.49
N VAL A 9 -18.18 5.84 10.81
CA VAL A 9 -16.95 5.94 10.01
C VAL A 9 -17.22 6.93 8.88
N SER A 10 -16.42 7.99 8.76
CA SER A 10 -16.59 8.96 7.66
C SER A 10 -16.31 8.29 6.32
N VAL A 11 -17.03 8.70 5.27
CA VAL A 11 -16.80 8.20 3.89
C VAL A 11 -15.34 8.34 3.50
N ARG A 12 -14.70 9.44 3.91
CA ARG A 12 -13.27 9.71 3.68
C ARG A 12 -12.36 8.66 4.33
N ARG A 13 -12.64 8.24 5.57
CA ARG A 13 -11.91 7.16 6.26
C ARG A 13 -12.10 5.81 5.56
N LEU A 14 -13.31 5.52 5.08
CA LEU A 14 -13.56 4.32 4.26
C LEU A 14 -12.77 4.36 2.95
N LEU A 15 -12.72 5.52 2.28
CA LEU A 15 -11.93 5.71 1.07
C LEU A 15 -10.44 5.53 1.34
N ALA A 16 -9.90 6.12 2.41
CA ALA A 16 -8.49 5.97 2.78
C ALA A 16 -8.11 4.51 3.01
N VAL A 17 -8.94 3.76 3.74
CA VAL A 17 -8.72 2.32 3.98
C VAL A 17 -8.87 1.52 2.68
N GLY A 18 -9.90 1.81 1.88
CA GLY A 18 -10.12 1.13 0.60
C GLY A 18 -8.95 1.33 -0.39
N PHE A 19 -8.47 2.56 -0.54
CA PHE A 19 -7.31 2.87 -1.37
C PHE A 19 -6.04 2.20 -0.84
N PHE A 20 -5.81 2.24 0.47
CA PHE A 20 -4.66 1.57 1.08
C PHE A 20 -4.63 0.07 0.78
N LEU A 21 -5.77 -0.61 0.92
CA LEU A 21 -5.90 -2.04 0.63
C LEU A 21 -5.67 -2.32 -0.86
N ALA A 22 -6.29 -1.54 -1.75
CA ALA A 22 -6.13 -1.72 -3.19
C ALA A 22 -4.68 -1.52 -3.65
N LEU A 23 -4.01 -0.47 -3.17
CA LEU A 23 -2.61 -0.20 -3.46
C LEU A 23 -1.69 -1.31 -2.95
N THR A 24 -1.97 -1.83 -1.75
CA THR A 24 -1.16 -2.92 -1.17
C THR A 24 -1.33 -4.21 -1.96
N VAL A 25 -2.54 -4.59 -2.33
CA VAL A 25 -2.78 -5.77 -3.18
C VAL A 25 -2.09 -5.61 -4.52
N LEU A 26 -2.21 -4.45 -5.18
CA LEU A 26 -1.56 -4.20 -6.47
C LEU A 26 -0.04 -4.26 -6.36
N ALA A 27 0.53 -3.67 -5.30
CA ALA A 27 1.98 -3.72 -5.05
C ALA A 27 2.45 -5.16 -4.87
N LEU A 28 1.74 -5.98 -4.07
CA LEU A 28 2.08 -7.38 -3.87
C LEU A 28 1.97 -8.21 -5.16
N LEU A 29 0.97 -7.95 -5.99
CA LEU A 29 0.83 -8.63 -7.29
C LEU A 29 1.98 -8.29 -8.24
N LEU A 30 2.47 -7.05 -8.19
CA LEU A 30 3.60 -6.61 -9.00
C LEU A 30 4.94 -7.13 -8.46
N LEU A 31 5.11 -7.16 -7.13
CA LEU A 31 6.28 -7.74 -6.44
C LEU A 31 6.36 -9.27 -6.60
N ALA A 32 5.23 -9.95 -6.72
CA ALA A 32 5.19 -11.38 -7.05
C ALA A 32 5.70 -11.67 -8.48
N GLY A 33 6.04 -10.63 -9.25
CA GLY A 33 6.36 -10.68 -10.66
C GLY A 33 7.62 -11.49 -11.01
N HIS A 34 7.40 -12.75 -11.36
CA HIS A 34 8.24 -13.50 -12.30
C HIS A 34 8.07 -12.93 -13.73
N GLY A 35 8.70 -11.79 -14.01
CA GLY A 35 8.61 -11.11 -15.30
C GLY A 35 9.97 -10.66 -15.83
N PRO A 36 10.11 -10.47 -17.16
CA PRO A 36 11.38 -10.03 -17.77
C PRO A 36 11.86 -8.66 -17.26
N TRP A 37 10.96 -7.88 -16.64
CA TRP A 37 11.22 -6.57 -16.06
C TRP A 37 11.50 -6.60 -14.56
N ALA A 38 11.55 -7.78 -13.92
CA ALA A 38 11.87 -7.88 -12.50
C ALA A 38 13.30 -7.37 -12.21
N GLY A 39 14.21 -7.50 -13.18
CA GLY A 39 15.61 -7.10 -13.02
C GLY A 39 16.38 -8.04 -12.09
N GLU A 40 17.62 -7.68 -11.81
CA GLU A 40 18.48 -8.45 -10.91
C GLU A 40 18.02 -8.31 -9.45
N SER A 41 18.15 -9.41 -8.71
CA SER A 41 17.97 -9.41 -7.26
C SER A 41 19.10 -8.61 -6.60
N PHE A 42 18.74 -7.61 -5.80
CA PHE A 42 19.71 -6.80 -5.07
C PHE A 42 19.65 -7.01 -3.55
N TRP A 43 18.55 -7.60 -3.06
CA TRP A 43 18.41 -7.96 -1.66
C TRP A 43 17.72 -9.32 -1.56
N ALA A 44 18.45 -10.36 -1.16
CA ALA A 44 17.88 -11.67 -0.89
C ALA A 44 17.38 -11.76 0.56
N PHE A 45 16.16 -12.23 0.77
CA PHE A 45 15.64 -12.61 2.08
C PHE A 45 15.92 -14.09 2.40
N ASP A 46 15.96 -14.92 1.36
CA ASP A 46 16.26 -16.36 1.40
C ASP A 46 16.87 -16.81 0.04
N GLU A 47 17.29 -18.06 -0.08
CA GLU A 47 17.90 -18.63 -1.30
C GLU A 47 17.01 -18.50 -2.55
N SER A 48 15.70 -18.38 -2.38
CA SER A 48 14.71 -18.33 -3.46
C SER A 48 13.86 -17.06 -3.50
N HIS A 49 14.02 -16.16 -2.53
CA HIS A 49 13.16 -14.98 -2.37
C HIS A 49 13.97 -13.73 -2.05
N GLY A 50 13.60 -12.61 -2.66
CA GLY A 50 14.27 -11.34 -2.47
C GLY A 50 13.51 -10.19 -3.10
N LEU A 51 14.08 -9.00 -2.99
CA LEU A 51 13.71 -7.83 -3.77
C LEU A 51 14.61 -7.71 -4.99
N ASN A 52 13.96 -7.41 -6.10
CA ASN A 52 14.60 -7.19 -7.38
C ASN A 52 14.52 -5.71 -7.75
N THR A 53 15.41 -5.27 -8.64
CA THR A 53 15.53 -3.85 -9.01
C THR A 53 14.21 -3.30 -9.56
N GLY A 54 13.39 -4.13 -10.21
CA GLY A 54 12.05 -3.81 -10.68
C GLY A 54 11.02 -3.55 -9.58
N ASP A 55 11.25 -4.03 -8.35
CA ASP A 55 10.36 -3.82 -7.20
C ASP A 55 10.54 -2.43 -6.58
N VAL A 56 11.72 -1.81 -6.76
CA VAL A 56 12.03 -0.48 -6.21
C VAL A 56 11.02 0.59 -6.65
N PRO A 57 10.74 0.79 -7.96
CA PRO A 57 9.74 1.76 -8.38
C PRO A 57 8.32 1.41 -7.90
N VAL A 58 7.98 0.12 -7.79
CA VAL A 58 6.69 -0.34 -7.28
C VAL A 58 6.53 0.05 -5.81
N LEU A 59 7.54 -0.23 -4.98
CA LEU A 59 7.56 0.13 -3.57
C LEU A 59 7.52 1.65 -3.36
N ALA A 60 8.23 2.42 -4.20
CA ALA A 60 8.21 3.88 -4.14
C ALA A 60 6.80 4.43 -4.41
N ILE A 61 6.14 3.95 -5.46
CA ILE A 61 4.77 4.37 -5.82
C ILE A 61 3.76 3.94 -4.75
N TRP A 62 3.89 2.72 -4.24
CA TRP A 62 3.08 2.23 -3.13
C TRP A 62 3.24 3.14 -1.90
N GLY A 63 4.48 3.45 -1.50
CA GLY A 63 4.77 4.33 -0.37
C GLY A 63 4.15 5.72 -0.53
N MET A 64 4.23 6.32 -1.72
CA MET A 64 3.56 7.59 -2.01
C MET A 64 2.04 7.49 -1.87
N GLY A 65 1.44 6.39 -2.34
CA GLY A 65 0.01 6.14 -2.19
C GLY A 65 -0.42 5.95 -0.73
N VAL A 66 0.40 5.26 0.08
CA VAL A 66 0.18 5.12 1.54
C VAL A 66 0.23 6.49 2.21
N VAL A 67 1.21 7.33 1.90
CA VAL A 67 1.28 8.71 2.41
C VAL A 67 0.03 9.50 2.03
N GLY A 68 -0.45 9.38 0.80
CA GLY A 68 -1.71 9.97 0.36
C GLY A 68 -2.91 9.50 1.19
N CYS A 69 -2.98 8.21 1.52
CA CYS A 69 -4.03 7.65 2.39
C CYS A 69 -3.94 8.18 3.83
N VAL A 70 -2.72 8.35 4.37
CA VAL A 70 -2.49 8.94 5.69
C VAL A 70 -2.93 10.40 5.72
N LEU A 71 -2.55 11.20 4.72
CA LEU A 71 -3.00 12.59 4.60
C LEU A 71 -4.53 12.67 4.46
N LEU A 72 -5.12 11.74 3.71
CA LEU A 72 -6.57 11.62 3.60
C LEU A 72 -7.23 11.25 4.94
N TRP A 73 -6.53 10.56 5.83
CA TRP A 73 -7.02 10.20 7.15
C TRP A 73 -6.86 11.33 8.18
N THR A 74 -5.73 12.04 8.16
CA THR A 74 -5.34 13.00 9.22
C THR A 74 -5.90 14.40 9.04
N HIS A 75 -6.16 14.85 7.81
CA HIS A 75 -6.69 16.20 7.53
C HIS A 75 -8.16 16.44 7.98
N ASP A 76 -8.71 15.53 8.79
CA ASP A 76 -10.04 15.61 9.42
C ASP A 76 -9.94 15.81 10.95
N SER A 77 -8.75 16.17 11.47
CA SER A 77 -8.47 16.38 12.91
C SER A 77 -8.54 17.85 13.29
#